data_AF-A0A2K0SZJ4-F1
#
_entry.id   AF-A0A2K0SZJ4-F1
#
_cell.length_a   1.000
_cell.length_b   1.000
_cell.length_c   1.000
_cell.angle_alpha   90.00
_cell.angle_beta   90.00
_cell.angle_gamma   90.00
#
_symmetry.space_group_name_H-M   'P 1'
#
loop_
_entity.id
_entity.type
_entity.pdbx_description
1 polymer ?
#
loop_
_entity_poly.entity_id
_entity_poly.type
_entity_poly.pdbx_seq_one_letter_code
_entity_poly.pdbx_strand_id
1 'polypeptide(L)'
;MKRSTDGGLTWSGWTKISGGDRTSRDGMIGVANIDNSGNLIAVFENTESGPFTVDYVLSHDDGNSWGQRGRLYTARNGAGAGAPQVINVGGTLITSFMTDEDVAGIPGSGYDGAQMKVVTSIDGGQTWGPATVTGDARSHWPGLYTLNQTHFLALYSKDGLGAVSQHYQLVN
;
A
#
# COMPACT_ATOMS: atom_id res chain seq x y z
N MET A 1 12.34 10.14 -1.46
CA MET A 1 12.15 10.22 -2.92
C MET A 1 13.40 10.78 -3.57
N LYS A 2 13.78 10.26 -4.73
CA LYS A 2 14.65 10.95 -5.70
C LYS A 2 13.89 10.97 -7.02
N ARG A 3 14.09 12.02 -7.82
CA ARG A 3 13.44 12.18 -9.11
C ARG A 3 14.49 12.25 -10.21
N SER A 4 14.19 11.64 -11.34
CA SER A 4 14.89 11.85 -12.60
C SER A 4 13.93 12.48 -13.60
N THR A 5 14.43 13.42 -14.41
CA THR A 5 13.69 14.05 -15.52
C THR A 5 14.33 13.76 -16.88
N ASP A 6 15.29 12.83 -16.91
CA ASP A 6 16.14 12.53 -18.07
C ASP A 6 16.27 11.01 -18.31
N GLY A 7 15.23 10.24 -17.95
CA GLY A 7 15.18 8.80 -18.17
C GLY A 7 16.09 7.99 -17.23
N GLY A 8 16.45 8.56 -16.07
CA GLY A 8 17.25 7.89 -15.04
C GLY A 8 18.74 8.18 -15.10
N LEU A 9 19.21 9.05 -16.00
CA LEU A 9 20.63 9.40 -16.14
C LEU A 9 21.13 10.23 -14.96
N THR A 10 20.33 11.19 -14.51
CA THR A 10 20.60 11.98 -13.31
C THR A 10 19.43 11.96 -12.34
N TRP A 11 19.74 12.24 -11.08
CA TRP A 11 18.79 12.17 -9.98
C TRP A 11 18.91 13.41 -9.10
N SER A 12 17.77 13.93 -8.65
CA SER A 12 17.67 14.99 -7.66
C SER A 12 18.34 14.62 -6.32
N GLY A 13 18.39 15.58 -5.40
CA GLY A 13 18.59 15.27 -3.98
C GLY A 13 17.46 14.42 -3.39
N TRP A 14 17.66 13.96 -2.15
CA TRP A 14 16.63 13.24 -1.41
C TRP A 14 15.55 14.20 -0.89
N THR A 15 14.29 13.92 -1.24
CA THR A 15 13.11 14.52 -0.60
C THR A 15 12.53 13.54 0.40
N LYS A 16 12.25 14.00 1.61
CA LYS A 16 11.62 13.20 2.66
C LYS A 16 10.13 13.01 2.34
N ILE A 17 9.66 11.76 2.32
CA ILE A 17 8.23 11.43 2.13
C ILE A 17 7.52 11.40 3.49
N SER A 18 8.11 10.69 4.44
CA SER A 18 7.55 10.51 5.78
C SER A 18 8.69 10.24 6.78
N GLY A 19 8.46 10.55 8.06
CA GLY A 19 9.37 10.18 9.15
C GLY A 19 10.54 11.12 9.37
N GLY A 20 11.62 10.61 9.99
CA GLY A 20 12.87 11.34 10.28
C GLY A 20 12.80 12.29 11.49
N ASP A 21 11.61 12.58 11.98
CA ASP A 21 11.30 13.36 13.18
C ASP A 21 10.71 12.49 14.31
N ARG A 22 10.60 11.18 14.08
CA ARG A 22 10.00 10.20 14.98
C ARG A 22 10.56 8.80 14.71
N THR A 23 10.43 7.90 15.68
CA THR A 23 10.84 6.49 15.55
C THR A 23 9.67 5.68 14.98
N SER A 24 9.76 5.34 13.70
CA SER A 24 8.83 4.45 13.00
C SER A 24 9.58 3.65 11.94
N ARG A 25 9.09 2.45 11.58
CA ARG A 25 9.67 1.68 10.48
C ARG A 25 9.56 2.39 9.12
N ASP A 26 8.41 3.04 8.86
CA ASP A 26 8.05 3.70 7.59
C ASP A 26 8.58 2.93 6.36
N GLY A 27 8.23 1.65 6.31
CA GLY A 27 8.76 0.67 5.37
C GLY A 27 7.77 0.26 4.29
N MET A 28 8.27 -0.52 3.32
CA MET A 28 7.48 -1.14 2.25
C MET A 28 6.57 -0.13 1.53
N ILE A 29 7.18 0.95 1.06
CA ILE A 29 6.46 2.11 0.55
C ILE A 29 5.89 1.80 -0.83
N GLY A 30 4.60 2.10 -1.03
CA GLY A 30 3.95 2.19 -2.34
C GLY A 30 3.63 3.64 -2.68
N VAL A 31 3.68 4.01 -3.96
CA VAL A 31 3.30 5.36 -4.44
C VAL A 31 2.46 5.26 -5.70
N ALA A 32 1.42 6.08 -5.78
CA ALA A 32 0.57 6.19 -6.97
C ALA A 32 0.14 7.63 -7.22
N ASN A 33 -0.12 7.94 -8.49
CA ASN A 33 -0.87 9.12 -8.87
C ASN A 33 -2.32 9.00 -8.39
N ILE A 34 -2.83 10.04 -7.73
CA ILE A 34 -4.27 10.18 -7.44
C ILE A 34 -4.99 10.64 -8.71
N ASP A 35 -4.35 11.51 -9.47
CA ASP A 35 -4.85 12.03 -10.74
C ASP A 35 -3.70 12.41 -11.68
N ASN A 36 -4.05 12.98 -12.83
CA ASN A 36 -3.11 13.44 -13.85
C ASN A 36 -2.62 14.88 -13.62
N SER A 37 -2.89 15.47 -12.45
CA SER A 37 -2.52 16.85 -12.10
C SER A 37 -1.32 16.92 -11.14
N GLY A 38 -0.64 15.80 -10.92
CA GLY A 38 0.53 15.73 -10.04
C GLY A 38 0.19 15.49 -8.57
N ASN A 39 -1.05 15.14 -8.25
CA ASN A 39 -1.41 14.67 -6.91
C ASN A 39 -0.94 13.23 -6.73
N LEU A 40 -0.21 12.95 -5.65
CA LEU A 40 0.33 11.64 -5.34
C LEU A 40 -0.10 11.19 -3.94
N ILE A 41 -0.25 9.88 -3.77
CA ILE A 41 -0.37 9.24 -2.48
C ILE A 41 0.82 8.29 -2.30
N ALA A 42 1.42 8.30 -1.11
CA ALA A 42 2.36 7.28 -0.69
C ALA A 42 1.82 6.56 0.54
N VAL A 43 1.79 5.23 0.50
CA VAL A 43 1.38 4.35 1.60
C VAL A 43 2.59 3.62 2.18
N PHE A 44 2.59 3.37 3.49
CA PHE A 44 3.73 2.75 4.17
C PHE A 44 3.33 2.09 5.49
N GLU A 45 4.22 1.26 6.01
CA GLU A 45 4.12 0.63 7.33
C GLU A 45 4.39 1.63 8.45
N ASN A 46 3.52 1.68 9.47
CA ASN A 46 3.71 2.48 10.67
C ASN A 46 3.70 1.61 11.93
N THR A 47 4.64 1.85 12.85
CA THR A 47 4.80 1.11 14.13
C THR A 47 4.67 2.00 15.37
N GLU A 48 4.33 3.28 15.22
CA GLU A 48 4.29 4.23 16.34
C GLU A 48 3.29 3.83 17.45
N SER A 49 2.23 3.11 17.09
CA SER A 49 1.16 2.68 18.00
C SER A 49 1.27 1.21 18.46
N GLY A 50 2.43 0.57 18.28
CA GLY A 50 2.64 -0.84 18.63
C GLY A 50 2.57 -1.75 17.40
N PRO A 51 1.49 -2.51 17.17
CA PRO A 51 1.34 -3.32 15.96
C PRO A 51 1.44 -2.49 14.69
N PHE A 52 1.88 -3.14 13.62
CA PHE A 52 1.96 -2.51 12.31
C PHE A 52 0.59 -2.03 11.84
N THR A 53 0.55 -0.81 11.32
CA THR A 53 -0.61 -0.19 10.67
C THR A 53 -0.19 0.29 9.29
N VAL A 54 -1.18 0.52 8.42
CA VAL A 54 -0.94 1.14 7.11
C VAL A 54 -1.32 2.60 7.22
N ASP A 55 -0.35 3.47 6.96
CA ASP A 55 -0.51 4.92 6.94
C ASP A 55 -0.23 5.45 5.54
N TYR A 56 -0.59 6.72 5.31
CA TYR A 56 -0.34 7.41 4.05
C TYR A 56 0.06 8.87 4.26
N VAL A 57 0.69 9.44 3.24
CA VAL A 57 0.89 10.88 3.07
C VAL A 57 0.49 11.28 1.65
N LEU A 58 0.09 12.54 1.49
CA LEU A 58 -0.29 13.11 0.20
C LEU A 58 0.74 14.13 -0.26
N SER A 59 0.92 14.22 -1.57
CA SER A 59 1.61 15.33 -2.23
C SER A 59 0.67 15.97 -3.24
N HIS A 60 0.69 17.30 -3.30
CA HIS A 60 -0.10 18.10 -4.25
C HIS A 60 0.78 18.88 -5.23
N ASP A 61 2.05 18.51 -5.30
CA ASP A 61 3.09 19.20 -6.06
C ASP A 61 4.07 18.21 -6.73
N ASP A 62 3.54 17.06 -7.17
CA ASP A 62 4.28 16.04 -7.91
C ASP A 62 5.51 15.50 -7.15
N GLY A 63 5.32 15.30 -5.84
CA GLY A 63 6.29 14.70 -4.94
C GLY A 63 7.38 15.65 -4.42
N ASN A 64 7.28 16.95 -4.70
CA ASN A 64 8.23 17.96 -4.22
C ASN A 64 8.10 18.18 -2.70
N SER A 65 6.89 18.10 -2.16
CA SER A 65 6.60 18.11 -0.73
C SER A 65 5.51 17.10 -0.38
N TRP A 66 5.48 16.71 0.90
CA TRP A 66 4.56 15.70 1.43
C TRP A 66 3.91 16.23 2.70
N GLY A 67 2.59 16.06 2.78
CA GLY A 67 1.75 16.57 3.86
C GLY A 67 1.82 15.75 5.15
N GLN A 68 0.80 15.94 5.98
CA GLN A 68 0.65 15.21 7.24
C GLN A 68 0.26 13.75 7.00
N ARG A 69 0.57 12.90 7.98
CA ARG A 69 0.20 11.47 7.95
C ARG A 69 -1.31 11.31 8.17
N GLY A 70 -1.91 10.41 7.41
CA GLY A 70 -3.23 9.85 7.67
C GLY A 70 -3.14 8.36 7.96
N ARG A 71 -4.10 7.83 8.73
CA ARG A 71 -4.27 6.39 8.96
C ARG A 71 -5.13 5.81 7.84
N LEU A 72 -4.61 4.83 7.11
CA LEU A 72 -5.34 4.10 6.07
C LEU A 72 -6.01 2.86 6.65
N TYR A 73 -5.27 2.07 7.43
CA TYR A 73 -5.77 0.81 7.97
C TYR A 73 -5.21 0.47 9.35
N THR A 74 -6.10 0.04 10.24
CA THR A 74 -5.75 -0.54 11.55
C THR A 74 -6.38 -1.92 11.63
N ALA A 75 -5.53 -2.95 11.72
CA ALA A 75 -5.99 -4.31 11.93
C ALA A 75 -6.71 -4.44 13.29
N ARG A 76 -7.76 -5.28 13.32
CA ARG A 76 -8.55 -5.50 14.54
C ARG A 76 -7.77 -6.29 15.59
N ASN A 77 -8.26 -6.25 16.84
CA ASN A 77 -7.77 -7.10 17.94
C ASN A 77 -6.26 -6.99 18.25
N GLY A 78 -5.63 -5.86 17.92
CA GLY A 78 -4.19 -5.67 18.14
C GLY A 78 -3.29 -6.44 17.17
N ALA A 79 -3.86 -6.98 16.08
CA ALA A 79 -3.12 -7.58 14.98
C ALA A 79 -2.36 -6.52 14.16
N GLY A 80 -1.53 -6.97 13.23
CA GLY A 80 -0.74 -6.13 12.33
C GLY A 80 -1.31 -6.07 10.92
N ALA A 81 -1.02 -4.98 10.23
CA ALA A 81 -1.19 -4.84 8.79
C ALA A 81 0.06 -4.19 8.18
N GLY A 82 0.61 -4.78 7.12
CA GLY A 82 1.89 -4.34 6.57
C GLY A 82 2.16 -4.74 5.13
N ALA A 83 3.35 -4.38 4.68
CA ALA A 83 3.80 -4.44 3.29
C ALA A 83 2.82 -3.82 2.29
N PRO A 84 2.38 -2.57 2.46
CA PRO A 84 1.33 -2.02 1.62
C PRO A 84 1.83 -1.71 0.20
N GLN A 85 0.94 -1.80 -0.78
CA GLN A 85 1.14 -1.25 -2.13
C GLN A 85 -0.12 -0.50 -2.54
N VAL A 86 0.01 0.53 -3.36
CA VAL A 86 -1.13 1.33 -3.85
C VAL A 86 -1.03 1.54 -5.36
N ILE A 87 -2.17 1.47 -6.04
CA ILE A 87 -2.33 1.82 -7.45
C ILE A 87 -3.60 2.65 -7.67
N ASN A 88 -3.72 3.26 -8.83
CA ASN A 88 -4.93 3.94 -9.30
C ASN A 88 -5.52 3.17 -10.48
N VAL A 89 -6.83 2.88 -10.40
CA VAL A 89 -7.61 2.18 -11.42
C VAL A 89 -8.83 3.04 -11.75
N GLY A 90 -8.73 3.82 -12.82
CA GLY A 90 -9.83 4.67 -13.30
C GLY A 90 -10.32 5.73 -12.31
N GLY A 91 -9.45 6.22 -11.43
CA GLY A 91 -9.79 7.18 -10.37
C GLY A 91 -10.07 6.53 -9.00
N THR A 92 -10.18 5.20 -8.94
CA THR A 92 -10.26 4.47 -7.66
C THR A 92 -8.87 4.07 -7.21
N LEU A 93 -8.47 4.48 -6.01
CA LEU A 93 -7.25 3.99 -5.38
C LEU A 93 -7.49 2.60 -4.80
N ILE A 94 -6.57 1.68 -5.05
CA ILE A 94 -6.57 0.33 -4.51
C ILE A 94 -5.30 0.17 -3.68
N THR A 95 -5.45 -0.12 -2.39
CA THR A 95 -4.32 -0.42 -1.50
C THR A 95 -4.39 -1.86 -1.06
N SER A 96 -3.32 -2.63 -1.30
CA SER A 96 -3.15 -4.00 -0.81
C SER A 96 -2.23 -4.03 0.39
N PHE A 97 -2.39 -5.02 1.26
CA PHE A 97 -1.53 -5.26 2.43
C PHE A 97 -1.77 -6.67 2.98
N MET A 98 -0.80 -7.19 3.72
CA MET A 98 -0.96 -8.40 4.53
C MET A 98 -1.55 -8.04 5.89
N THR A 99 -2.37 -8.91 6.45
CA THR A 99 -2.84 -8.77 7.83
C THR A 99 -3.18 -10.11 8.47
N ASP A 100 -2.86 -10.24 9.75
CA ASP A 100 -3.15 -11.38 10.62
C ASP A 100 -4.41 -11.18 11.48
N GLU A 101 -5.26 -10.20 11.16
CA GLU A 101 -6.44 -9.85 11.96
C GLU A 101 -7.53 -10.93 12.02
N ASP A 102 -7.61 -11.79 10.99
CA ASP A 102 -8.60 -12.88 10.90
C ASP A 102 -7.93 -14.25 10.93
N VAL A 103 -6.78 -14.39 10.27
CA VAL A 103 -6.02 -15.65 10.21
C VAL A 103 -4.56 -15.34 10.43
N ALA A 104 -3.97 -15.99 11.45
CA ALA A 104 -2.57 -15.83 11.78
C ALA A 104 -1.64 -16.21 10.61
N GLY A 105 -0.51 -15.51 10.52
CA GLY A 105 0.56 -15.83 9.58
C GLY A 105 1.46 -16.97 10.04
N ILE A 106 2.70 -16.96 9.56
CA ILE A 106 3.73 -17.89 10.02
C ILE A 106 4.03 -17.61 11.51
N PRO A 107 4.10 -18.66 12.37
CA PRO A 107 4.45 -18.48 13.77
C PRO A 107 5.76 -17.70 13.94
N GLY A 108 5.70 -16.57 14.67
CA GLY A 108 6.85 -15.71 14.92
C GLY A 108 7.15 -14.66 13.83
N SER A 109 6.36 -14.59 12.76
CA SER A 109 6.60 -13.67 11.63
C SER A 109 5.58 -12.53 11.51
N GLY A 110 4.69 -12.36 12.50
CA GLY A 110 3.64 -11.35 12.47
C GLY A 110 2.64 -11.58 11.34
N TYR A 111 2.38 -10.56 10.53
CA TYR A 111 1.47 -10.62 9.39
C TYR A 111 2.02 -11.40 8.17
N ASP A 112 3.31 -11.77 8.17
CA ASP A 112 3.89 -12.52 7.05
C ASP A 112 3.29 -13.93 6.94
N GLY A 113 2.82 -14.29 5.74
CA GLY A 113 2.10 -15.53 5.48
C GLY A 113 0.67 -15.55 6.03
N ALA A 114 0.13 -14.41 6.44
CA ALA A 114 -1.28 -14.28 6.79
C ALA A 114 -2.14 -14.10 5.52
N GLN A 115 -3.28 -13.42 5.65
CA GLN A 115 -4.14 -13.09 4.51
C GLN A 115 -3.64 -11.86 3.75
N MET A 116 -3.94 -11.85 2.46
CA MET A 116 -3.86 -10.66 1.61
C MET A 116 -5.21 -10.00 1.51
N LYS A 117 -5.22 -8.68 1.66
CA LYS A 117 -6.43 -7.88 1.51
C LYS A 117 -6.19 -6.66 0.65
N VAL A 118 -7.29 -6.12 0.13
CA VAL A 118 -7.34 -4.79 -0.48
C VAL A 118 -8.41 -3.94 0.17
N VAL A 119 -8.17 -2.63 0.21
CA VAL A 119 -9.18 -1.59 0.46
C VAL A 119 -9.20 -0.62 -0.71
N THR A 120 -10.34 0.04 -0.91
CA THR A 120 -10.54 0.98 -2.02
C THR A 120 -10.88 2.36 -1.50
N SER A 121 -10.48 3.39 -2.24
CA SER A 121 -10.89 4.77 -2.02
C SER A 121 -11.33 5.41 -3.34
N ILE A 122 -12.47 6.10 -3.32
CA ILE A 122 -13.07 6.79 -4.47
C ILE A 122 -12.99 8.33 -4.34
N ASP A 123 -12.34 8.83 -3.29
CA ASP A 123 -12.27 10.25 -2.94
C ASP A 123 -10.82 10.76 -2.82
N GLY A 124 -9.90 10.08 -3.52
CA GLY A 124 -8.49 10.44 -3.54
C GLY A 124 -7.73 10.07 -2.26
N GLY A 125 -8.21 9.08 -1.51
CA GLY A 125 -7.56 8.57 -0.30
C GLY A 125 -8.00 9.26 0.98
N GLN A 126 -9.07 10.05 0.96
CA GLN A 126 -9.63 10.70 2.16
C GLN A 126 -10.36 9.69 3.04
N THR A 127 -11.13 8.79 2.42
CA THR A 127 -11.79 7.68 3.10
C THR A 127 -11.50 6.36 2.39
N TRP A 128 -11.55 5.27 3.18
CA TRP A 128 -11.25 3.92 2.71
C TRP A 128 -12.41 2.98 3.05
N GLY A 129 -12.81 2.20 2.05
CA GLY A 129 -13.86 1.19 2.20
C GLY A 129 -13.42 -0.01 3.03
N PRO A 130 -14.33 -0.99 3.24
CA PRO A 130 -14.02 -2.21 3.96
C PRO A 130 -12.95 -3.05 3.23
N ALA A 131 -12.17 -3.80 4.00
CA ALA A 131 -11.15 -4.68 3.46
C ALA A 131 -11.77 -5.95 2.83
N THR A 132 -11.31 -6.31 1.64
CA THR A 132 -11.70 -7.52 0.91
C THR A 132 -10.50 -8.46 0.84
N VAL A 133 -10.70 -9.75 1.17
CA VAL A 133 -9.66 -10.78 1.06
C VAL A 133 -9.39 -11.06 -0.41
N THR A 134 -8.13 -10.92 -0.81
CA THR A 134 -7.65 -11.28 -2.15
C THR A 134 -6.81 -12.55 -2.15
N GLY A 135 -6.24 -12.92 -1.00
CA GLY A 135 -5.51 -14.16 -0.83
C GLY A 135 -5.71 -14.72 0.57
N ASP A 136 -6.05 -16.00 0.65
CA ASP A 136 -6.12 -16.70 1.94
C ASP A 136 -4.75 -16.78 2.61
N ALA A 137 -4.71 -17.34 3.82
CA ALA A 137 -3.46 -17.58 4.55
C ALA A 137 -2.39 -18.28 3.71
N ARG A 138 -1.13 -18.10 4.12
CA ARG A 138 0.08 -18.47 3.38
C ARG A 138 0.29 -17.63 2.13
N SER A 139 -0.08 -16.36 2.19
CA SER A 139 0.15 -15.40 1.13
C SER A 139 1.14 -14.33 1.61
N HIS A 140 2.03 -13.89 0.72
CA HIS A 140 3.19 -13.07 1.09
C HIS A 140 3.45 -11.94 0.10
N TRP A 141 3.90 -10.80 0.64
CA TRP A 141 4.54 -9.71 -0.11
C TRP A 141 3.70 -9.22 -1.30
N PRO A 142 2.60 -8.48 -1.04
CA PRO A 142 1.71 -8.06 -2.09
C PRO A 142 2.38 -7.10 -3.07
N GLY A 143 1.97 -7.21 -4.32
CA GLY A 143 2.13 -6.27 -5.40
C GLY A 143 0.78 -5.95 -6.03
N LEU A 144 0.70 -4.81 -6.70
CA LEU A 144 -0.46 -4.42 -7.47
C LEU A 144 -0.02 -3.93 -8.85
N TYR A 145 -0.85 -4.17 -9.87
CA TYR A 145 -0.60 -3.67 -11.21
C TYR A 145 -1.90 -3.26 -11.90
N THR A 146 -2.00 -2.00 -12.31
CA THR A 146 -3.14 -1.50 -13.09
C THR A 146 -3.06 -2.02 -14.52
N LEU A 147 -4.12 -2.68 -15.00
CA LEU A 147 -4.23 -3.12 -16.39
C LEU A 147 -4.91 -2.07 -17.27
N ASN A 148 -5.99 -1.48 -16.77
CA ASN A 148 -6.75 -0.44 -17.45
C ASN A 148 -7.63 0.32 -16.43
N GLN A 149 -8.60 1.09 -16.91
CA GLN A 149 -9.45 1.94 -16.07
C GLN A 149 -10.39 1.16 -15.13
N THR A 150 -10.60 -0.14 -15.34
CA THR A 150 -11.52 -0.95 -14.52
C THR A 150 -10.91 -2.24 -14.02
N HIS A 151 -9.67 -2.56 -14.39
CA HIS A 151 -9.04 -3.83 -14.06
C HIS A 151 -7.64 -3.66 -13.48
N PHE A 152 -7.30 -4.55 -12.55
CA PHE A 152 -5.97 -4.65 -11.97
C PHE A 152 -5.61 -6.11 -11.63
N LEU A 153 -4.33 -6.33 -11.38
CA LEU A 153 -3.80 -7.58 -10.84
C LEU A 153 -3.37 -7.38 -9.39
N ALA A 154 -3.77 -8.30 -8.52
CA ALA A 154 -3.09 -8.54 -7.24
C ALA A 154 -2.01 -9.59 -7.45
N LEU A 155 -0.80 -9.32 -7.00
CA LEU A 155 0.40 -10.14 -7.19
C LEU A 155 0.93 -10.53 -5.82
N TYR A 156 1.26 -11.79 -5.58
CA TYR A 156 1.85 -12.22 -4.30
C TYR A 156 2.42 -13.62 -4.46
N SER A 157 3.25 -14.09 -3.50
CA SER A 157 3.62 -15.50 -3.44
C SER A 157 2.70 -16.26 -2.48
N LYS A 158 2.43 -17.53 -2.80
CA LYS A 158 1.63 -18.42 -1.97
C LYS A 158 2.37 -19.73 -1.68
N ASP A 159 2.43 -20.13 -0.42
CA ASP A 159 3.12 -21.38 -0.05
C ASP A 159 2.55 -22.56 -0.84
N GLY A 160 3.44 -23.41 -1.34
CA GLY A 160 3.10 -24.58 -2.17
C GLY A 160 2.71 -24.26 -3.63
N LEU A 161 2.44 -23.01 -3.99
CA LEU A 161 2.11 -22.60 -5.36
C LEU A 161 3.19 -21.72 -6.02
N GLY A 162 3.94 -20.94 -5.23
CA GLY A 162 4.92 -19.98 -5.74
C GLY A 162 4.30 -18.62 -6.03
N ALA A 163 4.85 -17.89 -7.01
CA ALA A 163 4.32 -16.59 -7.41
C ALA A 163 2.99 -16.74 -8.15
N VAL A 164 1.96 -16.03 -7.69
CA VAL A 164 0.61 -16.05 -8.25
C VAL A 164 0.13 -14.64 -8.55
N SER A 165 -0.85 -14.55 -9.45
CA SER A 165 -1.58 -13.31 -9.70
C SER A 165 -3.07 -13.59 -9.77
N GLN A 166 -3.86 -12.60 -9.40
CA GLN A 166 -5.30 -12.63 -9.48
C GLN A 166 -5.81 -11.38 -10.21
N HIS A 167 -6.72 -11.58 -11.14
CA HIS A 167 -7.33 -10.52 -11.93
C HIS A 167 -8.63 -10.05 -11.28
N TYR A 168 -8.73 -8.73 -11.10
CA TYR A 168 -9.88 -8.07 -10.49
C TYR A 168 -10.47 -7.05 -11.44
N GLN A 169 -11.80 -6.98 -11.44
CA GLN A 169 -12.58 -5.95 -12.11
C GLN A 169 -13.29 -5.11 -11.05
N LEU A 170 -13.18 -3.78 -11.15
CA LEU A 170 -14.02 -2.86 -10.41
C LEU A 170 -15.42 -2.84 -11.03
N VAL A 171 -16.42 -3.07 -10.20
CA VAL A 171 -17.84 -2.92 -10.57
C VAL A 171 -18.30 -1.62 -9.95
N ASN A 172 -18.39 -0.58 -10.77
CA ASN A 172 -18.92 0.74 -10.37
C ASN A 172 -20.45 0.75 -10.45
#